data_AF-A0AA42ZWS1-F1
#
_entry.id   AF-A0AA42ZWS1-F1
#
_cell.length_a   1.000
_cell.length_b   1.000
_cell.length_c   1.000
_cell.angle_alpha   90.00
_cell.angle_beta   90.00
_cell.angle_gamma   90.00
#
_symmetry.space_group_name_H-M   'P 1'
#
loop_
_entity.id
_entity.type
_entity.pdbx_description
1 polymer ?
#
loop_
_entity_poly.entity_id
_entity_poly.type
_entity_poly.pdbx_seq_one_letter_code
_entity_poly.pdbx_strand_id
1 'polypeptide(L)' 'MFKKSDFFFLLAVMISFFVSGYLWFNGQKMEGIFTAIWVPSILGFGIYFKLLVMGARDNG' A
#
# COMPACT_ATOMS: atom_id res chain seq x y z
N MET A 1 1.18 -19.51 0.42
CA MET A 1 -0.28 -19.31 0.56
C MET A 1 -0.52 -17.84 0.85
N PHE A 2 -1.18 -17.11 -0.06
CA PHE A 2 -1.54 -15.70 0.15
C PHE A 2 -2.37 -15.59 1.45
N LYS A 3 -1.85 -14.91 2.47
CA LYS A 3 -2.60 -14.66 3.70
C LYS A 3 -3.59 -13.54 3.41
N LYS A 4 -4.77 -13.58 4.02
CA LYS A 4 -5.79 -12.50 3.88
C LYS A 4 -5.20 -11.10 4.11
N SER A 5 -4.13 -10.99 4.92
CA SER A 5 -3.33 -9.77 5.14
C SER A 5 -2.80 -9.14 3.84
N ASP A 6 -2.30 -9.95 2.90
CA ASP A 6 -1.80 -9.47 1.60
C ASP A 6 -2.93 -8.75 0.81
N PHE A 7 -4.17 -9.24 0.94
CA PHE A 7 -5.33 -8.67 0.27
C PHE A 7 -5.73 -7.31 0.86
N PHE A 8 -5.61 -7.12 2.18
CA PHE A 8 -5.83 -5.82 2.82
C PHE A 8 -4.85 -4.76 2.32
N PHE A 9 -3.56 -5.11 2.19
CA PHE A 9 -2.57 -4.20 1.64
C PHE A 9 -2.81 -3.90 0.16
N LEU A 10 -3.14 -4.91 -0.64
CA LEU A 10 -3.46 -4.72 -2.06
C LEU A 10 -4.70 -3.82 -2.26
N LEU A 11 -5.72 -3.98 -1.42
CA LEU A 11 -6.92 -3.14 -1.43
C LEU A 11 -6.60 -1.69 -1.02
N ALA A 12 -5.78 -1.50 0.01
CA ALA A 12 -5.35 -0.16 0.43
C ALA A 12 -4.56 0.57 -0.68
N VAL A 13 -3.66 -0.16 -1.36
CA VAL A 13 -2.89 0.34 -2.51
C VAL A 13 -3.80 0.73 -3.67
N MET A 14 -4.78 -0.13 -4.00
CA MET A 14 -5.79 0.17 -5.02
C MET A 14 -6.54 1.46 -4.70
N ILE A 15 -7.07 1.59 -3.48
CA ILE A 15 -7.83 2.78 -3.06
C ILE A 15 -6.95 4.03 -3.16
N SER A 16 -5.70 3.95 -2.67
CA SER A 16 -4.76 5.08 -2.73
C SER A 16 -4.42 5.49 -4.18
N PHE A 17 -4.31 4.53 -5.09
CA PHE A 17 -4.09 4.78 -6.51
C PHE A 17 -5.30 5.48 -7.16
N PHE A 18 -6.52 5.02 -6.88
CA PHE A 18 -7.73 5.67 -7.37
C PHE A 18 -7.89 7.09 -6.85
N VAL A 19 -7.60 7.33 -5.57
CA VAL A 19 -7.63 8.68 -4.97
C VAL A 19 -6.62 9.62 -5.64
N SER A 20 -5.38 9.15 -5.85
CA SER A 20 -4.34 9.92 -6.55
C SER A 20 -4.74 10.25 -7.98
N GLY A 21 -5.26 9.26 -8.73
CA GLY A 21 -5.78 9.47 -10.07
C GLY A 21 -6.95 10.46 -10.10
N TYR A 22 -7.91 10.32 -9.19
CA TYR A 22 -9.06 11.23 -9.10
C TYR A 22 -8.64 12.69 -8.83
N LEU A 23 -7.71 12.91 -7.91
CA LEU A 23 -7.16 14.26 -7.64
C LEU A 23 -6.41 14.84 -8.84
N TRP A 24 -5.60 14.01 -9.51
CA TRP A 24 -4.85 14.43 -10.69
C TRP A 24 -5.76 14.93 -11.81
N PHE A 25 -6.86 14.20 -12.08
CA PHE A 25 -7.84 14.59 -13.10
C PHE A 25 -8.74 15.76 -12.68
N ASN A 26 -8.90 16.03 -11.39
CA ASN A 26 -9.62 17.22 -10.88
C ASN A 26 -8.78 18.51 -10.92
N GLY A 27 -7.53 18.46 -11.43
CA GLY A 27 -6.64 19.62 -11.49
C GLY A 27 -5.80 19.85 -10.23
N GLN A 28 -6.00 19.05 -9.20
CA GLN A 28 -5.28 19.04 -7.92
C GLN A 28 -3.98 18.22 -8.03
N LYS A 29 -3.06 18.70 -8.88
CA LYS A 29 -1.84 17.96 -9.26
C LYS A 29 -0.86 17.77 -8.10
N MET A 30 -0.73 18.75 -7.21
CA MET A 30 0.15 18.64 -6.05
C MET A 30 -0.37 17.61 -5.04
N GLU A 31 -1.67 17.65 -4.73
CA GLU A 31 -2.27 16.66 -3.83
C GLU A 31 -2.25 15.26 -4.46
N GLY A 32 -2.43 15.16 -5.79
CA GLY A 32 -2.32 13.91 -6.55
C GLY A 32 -0.92 13.28 -6.48
N ILE A 33 0.14 14.08 -6.62
CA ILE A 33 1.53 13.59 -6.47
C ILE A 33 1.82 13.20 -5.02
N PHE A 34 1.37 14.00 -4.04
CA PHE A 34 1.56 13.69 -2.63
C PHE A 34 0.95 12.34 -2.27
N THR A 35 -0.28 12.07 -2.72
CA THR A 35 -0.96 10.79 -2.50
C THR A 35 -0.37 9.64 -3.32
N ALA A 36 0.21 9.91 -4.50
CA ALA A 36 0.92 8.90 -5.30
C ALA A 36 2.15 8.35 -4.57
N ILE A 37 2.88 9.20 -3.82
CA ILE A 37 4.07 8.80 -3.05
C ILE A 37 3.72 7.85 -1.91
N TRP A 38 2.49 7.92 -1.39
CA TRP A 38 2.05 7.01 -0.33
C TRP A 38 1.80 5.58 -0.82
N VAL A 39 1.49 5.39 -2.11
CA VAL A 39 1.24 4.08 -2.71
C VAL A 39 2.44 3.11 -2.52
N PRO A 40 3.69 3.46 -2.90
CA PRO A 40 4.85 2.60 -2.64
C PRO A 40 5.18 2.48 -1.15
N SER A 41 4.88 3.49 -0.32
CA SER A 41 5.06 3.42 1.13
C SER A 41 4.16 2.35 1.79
N ILE A 42 2.89 2.26 1.38
CA ILE A 42 1.95 1.25 1.86
C ILE A 42 2.39 -0.16 1.44
N LEU A 43 2.88 -0.31 0.20
CA LEU A 43 3.47 -1.56 -0.28
C LEU A 43 4.69 -1.98 0.54
N GLY A 44 5.64 -1.05 0.76
CA GLY A 44 6.83 -1.30 1.57
C GLY A 44 6.48 -1.71 2.99
N PHE A 45 5.49 -1.03 3.60
CA PHE A 45 5.01 -1.35 4.93
C PHE A 45 4.35 -2.73 4.99
N GLY A 46 3.55 -3.10 3.98
CA GLY A 46 2.94 -4.42 3.88
C GLY A 46 3.97 -5.55 3.74
N ILE A 47 5.02 -5.34 2.94
CA ILE A 47 6.13 -6.29 2.80
C ILE A 47 6.90 -6.43 4.11
N TYR A 48 7.22 -5.32 4.77
CA TYR A 48 7.91 -5.32 6.06
C TYR A 48 7.12 -6.09 7.12
N PHE A 49 5.82 -5.84 7.23
CA PHE A 49 4.95 -6.53 8.18
C PHE A 49 4.86 -8.04 7.88
N LYS A 50 4.82 -8.41 6.60
CA LYS A 50 4.86 -9.81 6.15
C LYS A 50 6.17 -10.50 6.53
N LEU A 51 7.30 -9.82 6.33
CA LEU A 51 8.63 -10.32 6.71
C LEU A 51 8.73 -10.50 8.23
N LEU A 52 8.22 -9.56 9.02
CA LEU A 52 8.16 -9.69 10.48
C LEU A 52 7.35 -10.92 10.91
N VAL A 53 6.15 -11.11 10.37
CA VAL A 53 5.29 -12.27 10.68
C VAL A 53 5.93 -13.58 10.22
N MET A 54 6.68 -13.56 9.11
CA MET A 54 7.41 -14.73 8.60
C MET A 54 8.60 -15.07 9.52
N GLY A 55 9.43 -14.09 9.86
CA GLY A 55 10.59 -14.29 10.75
C GLY A 55 10.19 -14.68 12.18
N ALA A 56 9.05 -14.18 12.68
CA ALA A 56 8.50 -14.62 13.97
C ALA A 56 8.03 -16.09 13.95
N ARG A 57 7.71 -16.65 12.78
CA ARG A 57 7.22 -18.02 12.63
C ARG A 57 8.33 -19.05 12.39
N ASP A 58 9.53 -18.59 12.05
CA ASP A 58 10.73 -19.41 11.81
C ASP A 58 11.53 -19.66 13.10
N ASN A 59 11.33 -18.85 14.14
CA ASN A 59 11.99 -18.96 15.44
C ASN A 59 11.22 -19.83 16.47
N GLY A 60 10.33 -20.72 16.02
CA GLY A 60 9.46 -21.54 16.88
C GLY A 60 9.51 -23.03 16.53
#